data_AF-A0A1H9FWW1-F1
#
_entry.id   AF-A0A1H9FWW1-F1
#
_cell.length_a   1.000
_cell.length_b   1.000
_cell.length_c   1.000
_cell.angle_alpha   90.00
_cell.angle_beta   90.00
_cell.angle_gamma   90.00
#
_symmetry.space_group_name_H-M   'P 1'
#
loop_
_entity.id
_entity.type
_entity.pdbx_description
1 polymer ?
#
loop_
_entity_poly.entity_id
_entity_poly.type
_entity_poly.pdbx_seq_one_letter_code
_entity_poly.pdbx_strand_id
1 'polypeptide(L)'
;MGQATEIIGRGLARFLTKQIRQSIQVATISQEQLAATLRPGDVLLVEGNTRVSVAIKYLTQSTWSHAALYIGNVLPHGAYMDASRSGKRYFVF
;
A
#
# COMPACT_ATOMS: atom_id res chain seq x y z
N MET A 1 -18.85 -14.99 -25.33
CA MET A 1 -18.78 -13.50 -25.29
C MET A 1 -18.22 -13.01 -23.94
N GLY A 2 -17.09 -13.54 -23.44
CA GLY A 2 -16.54 -13.18 -22.12
C GLY A 2 -15.07 -12.74 -22.11
N GLN A 3 -14.34 -12.98 -23.20
CA GLN A 3 -12.90 -12.75 -23.21
C GLN A 3 -12.54 -11.27 -23.48
N ALA A 4 -13.38 -10.54 -24.22
CA ALA A 4 -13.14 -9.14 -24.54
C ALA A 4 -13.22 -8.23 -23.30
N THR A 5 -14.20 -8.45 -22.41
CA THR A 5 -14.35 -7.70 -21.15
C THR A 5 -13.20 -7.98 -20.18
N GLU A 6 -12.72 -9.23 -20.16
CA GLU A 6 -11.58 -9.65 -19.34
C GLU A 6 -10.25 -9.00 -19.79
N ILE A 7 -10.05 -8.86 -21.10
CA ILE A 7 -8.87 -8.20 -21.69
C ILE A 7 -8.89 -6.69 -21.41
N ILE A 8 -10.04 -6.04 -21.62
CA ILE A 8 -10.21 -4.60 -21.34
C ILE A 8 -10.04 -4.34 -19.83
N GLY A 9 -10.67 -5.15 -18.99
CA GLY A 9 -10.56 -5.04 -17.53
C GLY A 9 -9.11 -5.18 -17.04
N ARG A 10 -8.36 -6.15 -17.57
CA ARG A 10 -6.92 -6.29 -17.27
C ARG A 10 -6.10 -5.10 -17.74
N GLY A 11 -6.39 -4.55 -18.91
CA GLY A 11 -5.74 -3.36 -19.42
C GLY A 11 -5.95 -2.15 -18.51
N LEU A 12 -7.20 -1.92 -18.10
CA LEU A 12 -7.57 -0.85 -17.18
C LEU A 12 -6.92 -1.04 -15.81
N ALA A 13 -6.95 -2.25 -15.26
CA ALA A 13 -6.30 -2.56 -13.99
C ALA A 13 -4.79 -2.25 -14.05
N ARG A 14 -4.08 -2.73 -15.07
CA ARG A 14 -2.64 -2.43 -15.25
C ARG A 14 -2.37 -0.93 -15.39
N PHE A 15 -3.24 -0.23 -16.09
CA PHE A 15 -3.10 1.21 -16.29
C PHE A 15 -3.28 1.99 -14.98
N LEU A 16 -4.30 1.63 -14.19
CA LEU A 16 -4.63 2.25 -12.90
C LEU A 16 -3.58 1.93 -11.81
N THR A 17 -3.09 0.68 -11.76
CA THR A 17 -2.07 0.24 -10.80
C THR A 17 -0.66 0.74 -11.17
N LYS A 18 -0.44 1.28 -12.37
CA LYS A 18 0.87 1.81 -12.77
C LYS A 18 1.30 2.94 -11.83
N GLN A 19 2.50 2.81 -11.26
CA GLN A 19 3.09 3.84 -10.41
C GLN A 19 3.44 5.08 -11.26
N ILE A 20 3.00 6.24 -10.78
CA ILE A 20 3.42 7.55 -11.29
C ILE A 20 4.72 7.91 -10.55
N ARG A 21 5.73 8.38 -11.28
CA ARG A 21 6.94 8.95 -10.67
C ARG A 21 6.56 10.24 -9.97
N GLN A 22 6.37 10.19 -8.65
CA GLN A 22 6.21 11.37 -7.82
C GLN A 22 7.27 11.36 -6.71
N SER A 23 7.64 12.58 -6.31
CA SER A 23 8.84 12.98 -5.56
C SER A 23 9.13 12.14 -4.32
N ILE A 24 10.43 12.01 -4.02
CA ILE A 24 10.97 11.46 -2.78
C ILE A 24 10.36 12.23 -1.61
N GLN A 25 9.37 11.64 -0.95
CA GLN A 25 8.86 12.10 0.33
C GLN A 25 9.92 11.73 1.37
N VAL A 26 10.64 12.74 1.87
CA VAL A 26 11.60 12.56 2.95
C VAL A 26 10.79 12.36 4.23
N ALA A 27 10.69 11.11 4.67
CA ALA A 27 10.18 10.82 6.00
C ALA A 27 11.08 11.54 7.03
N THR A 28 10.48 12.33 7.91
CA THR A 28 11.20 13.05 8.97
C THR A 28 11.74 12.12 10.05
N ILE A 29 11.29 10.86 10.07
CA ILE A 29 11.65 9.82 11.04
C ILE A 29 12.21 8.62 10.26
N SER A 30 13.29 8.02 10.78
CA SER A 30 13.88 6.83 10.15
C SER A 30 12.94 5.63 10.27
N GLN A 31 13.05 4.67 9.35
CA GLN A 31 12.19 3.48 9.35
C GLN A 31 12.39 2.66 10.64
N GLU A 32 13.60 2.65 11.19
CA GLU A 32 13.98 1.94 12.41
C GLU A 32 13.34 2.58 13.64
N GLN A 33 13.34 3.92 13.72
CA GLN A 33 12.70 4.65 14.80
C GLN A 33 11.19 4.44 14.81
N LEU A 34 10.55 4.47 13.63
CA LEU A 34 9.13 4.17 13.50
C LEU A 34 8.82 2.71 13.88
N ALA A 35 9.64 1.76 13.45
CA ALA A 35 9.47 0.34 13.80
C ALA A 35 9.64 0.07 15.30
N ALA A 36 10.46 0.84 16.00
CA ALA A 36 10.67 0.70 17.45
C ALA A 36 9.49 1.22 18.29
N THR A 37 8.68 2.14 17.75
CA THR A 37 7.56 2.76 18.48
C THR A 37 6.21 2.11 18.19
N LEU A 38 6.09 1.38 17.08
CA LEU A 38 4.85 0.75 16.63
C LEU A 38 4.36 -0.38 17.54
N ARG A 39 3.07 -0.36 17.86
CA ARG A 39 2.36 -1.34 18.69
C ARG A 39 1.25 -2.03 17.91
N PRO A 40 1.02 -3.34 18.11
CA PRO A 40 -0.07 -4.04 17.45
C PRO A 40 -1.40 -3.29 17.64
N GLY A 41 -2.10 -3.01 16.53
CA GLY A 41 -3.30 -2.16 16.50
C GLY A 41 -3.09 -0.77 15.90
N ASP A 42 -1.85 -0.31 15.76
CA ASP A 42 -1.55 0.99 15.16
C ASP A 42 -1.85 0.99 13.65
N VAL A 43 -2.47 2.07 13.16
CA VAL A 43 -2.76 2.28 11.74
C VAL A 43 -1.79 3.32 11.17
N LEU A 44 -1.00 2.89 10.18
CA LEU A 44 -0.10 3.72 9.40
C LEU A 44 -0.82 4.24 8.16
N LEU A 45 -0.91 5.56 8.01
CA LEU A 45 -1.40 6.17 6.79
C LEU A 45 -0.23 6.36 5.81
N VAL A 46 -0.43 5.99 4.55
CA VAL A 46 0.61 6.02 3.53
C VAL A 46 0.12 6.78 2.32
N GLU A 47 0.97 7.67 1.83
CA GLU A 47 0.78 8.33 0.56
C GLU A 47 1.15 7.36 -0.59
N GLY A 48 0.15 6.89 -1.33
CA GLY A 48 0.37 6.05 -2.50
C GLY A 48 0.84 6.83 -3.73
N ASN A 49 1.59 6.18 -4.60
CA ASN A 49 2.14 6.77 -5.83
C ASN A 49 1.53 6.19 -7.11
N THR A 50 0.40 5.49 -7.03
CA THR A 50 -0.31 4.98 -8.22
C THR A 50 -1.33 6.00 -8.73
N ARG A 51 -1.86 5.80 -9.94
CA ARG A 51 -2.91 6.68 -10.48
C ARG A 51 -4.20 6.62 -9.66
N VAL A 52 -4.52 5.44 -9.13
CA VAL A 52 -5.64 5.28 -8.19
C VAL A 52 -5.40 6.10 -6.93
N SER A 53 -4.17 6.10 -6.41
CA SER A 53 -3.81 6.90 -5.25
C SER A 53 -4.01 8.40 -5.50
N VAL A 54 -3.63 8.89 -6.68
CA VAL A 54 -3.86 10.30 -7.06
C VAL A 54 -5.36 10.61 -7.13
N ALA A 55 -6.17 9.72 -7.71
CA ALA A 55 -7.62 9.90 -7.76
C ALA A 55 -8.24 9.93 -6.35
N ILE A 56 -7.85 9.01 -5.45
CA ILE A 56 -8.31 8.99 -4.06
C ILE A 56 -7.96 10.32 -3.38
N LYS A 57 -6.69 10.74 -3.43
CA LYS A 57 -6.24 12.00 -2.81
C LYS A 57 -7.05 13.21 -3.30
N TYR A 58 -7.26 13.28 -4.61
CA TYR A 58 -8.00 14.37 -5.24
C TYR A 58 -9.47 14.40 -4.82
N LEU A 59 -10.12 13.23 -4.78
CA LEU A 59 -11.53 13.12 -4.42
C LEU A 59 -11.78 13.37 -2.92
N THR A 60 -10.89 12.88 -2.05
CA THR A 60 -11.05 13.01 -0.60
C THR A 60 -10.40 14.27 -0.04
N GLN A 61 -9.71 15.05 -0.88
CA GLN A 61 -8.91 16.22 -0.46
C GLN A 61 -7.96 15.88 0.71
N SER A 62 -7.37 14.67 0.69
CA SER A 62 -6.44 14.18 1.69
C SER A 62 -5.16 13.70 1.01
N THR A 63 -4.01 13.85 1.66
CA THR A 63 -2.75 13.31 1.15
C THR A 63 -2.65 11.80 1.35
N TRP A 64 -3.46 11.23 2.25
CA TRP A 64 -3.46 9.80 2.57
C TRP A 64 -4.32 9.03 1.56
N SER A 65 -3.71 8.04 0.89
CA SER A 65 -4.43 7.22 -0.08
C SER A 65 -4.49 5.73 0.30
N HIS A 66 -3.61 5.28 1.19
CA HIS A 66 -3.60 3.92 1.72
C HIS A 66 -3.48 3.96 3.23
N ALA A 67 -3.93 2.87 3.87
CA ALA A 67 -3.72 2.64 5.29
C ALA A 67 -3.13 1.26 5.49
N ALA A 68 -2.28 1.09 6.50
CA ALA A 68 -1.70 -0.19 6.84
C ALA A 68 -1.84 -0.44 8.34
N LEU A 69 -2.38 -1.61 8.71
CA LEU A 69 -2.50 -2.00 10.11
C LEU A 69 -1.24 -2.76 10.54
N TYR A 70 -0.60 -2.28 11.61
CA TYR A 70 0.47 -3.02 12.26
C TYR A 70 -0.11 -4.07 13.19
N ILE A 71 0.18 -5.33 12.92
CA ILE A 71 -0.33 -6.49 13.67
C ILE A 71 0.72 -7.11 14.59
N GLY A 72 1.98 -6.65 14.53
CA GLY A 72 3.08 -7.27 15.25
C GLY A 72 3.42 -8.68 14.75
N ASN A 73 3.98 -9.52 15.63
CA ASN A 73 4.51 -10.84 15.30
C ASN A 73 3.49 -11.98 15.46
N VAL A 74 2.19 -11.67 15.32
CA VAL A 74 1.08 -12.59 15.64
C VAL A 74 0.72 -13.57 14.51
N LEU A 75 1.34 -13.45 13.33
CA LEU A 75 1.09 -14.38 12.23
C LEU A 75 1.94 -15.66 12.36
N PRO A 76 1.34 -16.86 12.18
CA PRO A 76 2.08 -18.11 12.09
C PRO A 76 3.06 -18.10 10.90
N HIS A 77 4.20 -18.78 11.05
CA HIS A 77 5.30 -18.86 10.07
C HIS A 77 4.91 -19.26 8.63
N GLY A 78 3.68 -19.72 8.38
CA GLY A 78 3.17 -20.13 7.06
C GLY A 78 2.40 -19.07 6.26
N ALA A 79 1.92 -17.99 6.89
CA ALA A 79 1.22 -16.91 6.17
C ALA A 79 2.18 -15.95 5.43
N TYR A 80 3.49 -16.16 5.59
CA TYR A 80 4.57 -15.31 5.07
C TYR A 80 4.78 -15.44 3.54
N MET A 81 4.33 -16.53 2.91
CA MET A 81 4.71 -16.87 1.53
C MET A 81 4.08 -15.97 0.44
N ASP A 82 3.01 -15.23 0.73
CA ASP A 82 2.44 -14.22 -0.20
C ASP A 82 2.97 -12.80 0.07
N ALA A 83 3.47 -12.53 1.28
CA ALA A 83 4.04 -11.24 1.68
C ALA A 83 5.56 -11.12 1.44
N SER A 84 6.22 -12.22 1.03
CA SER A 84 7.68 -12.39 0.98
C SER A 84 8.41 -11.68 -0.20
N ARG A 85 7.97 -10.49 -0.60
CA ARG A 85 8.80 -9.59 -1.44
C ARG A 85 9.19 -8.28 -0.78
N SER A 86 8.69 -8.00 0.41
CA SER A 86 9.12 -6.85 1.21
C SER A 86 9.00 -7.26 2.66
N GLY A 87 10.10 -7.25 3.43
CA GLY A 87 10.12 -7.66 4.85
C GLY A 87 9.29 -6.75 5.76
N LYS A 88 7.97 -6.70 5.55
CA LYS A 88 7.07 -5.69 6.08
C LYS A 88 5.89 -6.36 6.79
N ARG A 89 5.84 -6.13 8.09
CA ARG A 89 4.92 -6.69 9.12
C ARG A 89 3.54 -6.02 9.12
N TYR A 90 2.99 -5.73 7.93
CA TYR A 90 1.81 -4.87 7.79
C TYR A 90 0.84 -5.44 6.76
N PHE A 91 -0.45 -5.30 7.03
CA PHE A 91 -1.50 -5.46 6.02
C PHE A 91 -1.83 -4.09 5.41
N VAL A 92 -1.92 -3.99 4.08
CA VAL A 92 -2.26 -2.75 3.38
C VAL A 92 -3.71 -2.83 2.88
N PHE A 93 -4.49 -1.81 3.20
CA PHE A 93 -5.87 -1.60 2.73
C PHE A 93 -5.91 -0.54 1.62
#